data_AF-A0A9R0REX4-F1
#
_entry.id   AF-A0A9R0REX4-F1
#
_cell.length_a   1.000
_cell.length_b   1.000
_cell.length_c   1.000
_cell.angle_alpha   90.00
_cell.angle_beta   90.00
_cell.angle_gamma   90.00
#
_symmetry.space_group_name_H-M   'P 1'
#
loop_
_entity.id
_entity.type
_entity.pdbx_description
1 polymer ?
#
loop_
_entity_poly.entity_id
_entity_poly.type
_entity_poly.pdbx_seq_one_letter_code
_entity_poly.pdbx_strand_id
1 'polypeptide(L)'
;MGELEQQYRTLQANQQSILQTLKQHRDDDVSRGQAVKNQKALWDKTLEMRFLLQKAFSTSNKLPKDPSKSRFCSHDQEIEQAYIDLLDSSKQTLGCMLDLQKALLEQNQAAKGANDTLPDSNEESDEWSQVQKLHTRITPFRNTEIDKWQRKTQVTTGAAALKGKLHTFNQNISDQVAGYMRDPSRMINRMYLRKSDVGVFGEGKDVEGDPELIDDSEFYHQLLKEFLESCDSGASESAFYALRKKQNKKRKLVDRRASKSRKIRYSVHEKIANFMAPVPMTVPPMASKLFENLFGTGNLQKSAAV
;
A
#
# COMPACT_ATOMS: atom_id res chain seq x y z
N MET A 1 -14.27 -64.48 43.05
CA MET A 1 -12.95 -63.88 43.34
C MET A 1 -12.21 -63.50 42.05
N GLY A 2 -12.05 -64.40 41.07
CA GLY A 2 -11.33 -64.10 39.81
C GLY A 2 -11.91 -62.96 38.95
N GLU A 3 -13.24 -62.85 38.82
CA GLU A 3 -13.86 -61.75 38.05
C GLU A 3 -13.63 -60.36 38.69
N LEU A 4 -13.64 -60.29 40.02
CA LEU A 4 -13.41 -59.04 40.76
C LEU A 4 -11.96 -58.58 40.60
N GLU A 5 -11.00 -59.52 40.62
CA GLU A 5 -9.59 -59.24 40.33
C GLU A 5 -9.37 -58.79 38.89
N GLN A 6 -10.10 -59.36 37.94
CA GLN A 6 -10.04 -58.97 36.53
C GLN A 6 -10.57 -57.55 36.33
N GLN A 7 -11.73 -57.22 36.91
CA GLN A 7 -12.30 -55.87 36.89
C GLN A 7 -11.39 -54.85 37.58
N TYR A 8 -10.76 -55.21 38.69
CA TYR A 8 -9.79 -54.36 39.38
C TYR A 8 -8.57 -54.06 38.49
N ARG A 9 -8.01 -55.08 37.80
CA ARG A 9 -6.91 -54.88 36.84
C ARG A 9 -7.31 -53.99 35.67
N THR A 10 -8.53 -54.13 35.14
CA THR A 10 -9.03 -53.26 34.06
C THR A 10 -9.18 -51.81 34.52
N LEU A 11 -9.70 -51.59 35.73
CA LEU A 11 -9.79 -50.25 36.34
C LEU A 11 -8.42 -49.61 36.53
N GLN A 12 -7.44 -50.38 37.01
CA GLN A 12 -6.07 -49.88 37.19
C GLN A 12 -5.39 -49.54 35.85
N ALA A 13 -5.60 -50.36 34.81
CA ALA A 13 -5.11 -50.08 33.46
C ALA A 13 -5.77 -48.82 32.86
N ASN A 14 -7.08 -48.65 33.05
CA ASN A 14 -7.81 -47.46 32.62
C ASN A 14 -7.33 -46.20 33.34
N GLN A 15 -7.07 -46.28 34.65
CA GLN A 15 -6.50 -45.16 35.42
C GLN A 15 -5.10 -44.79 34.93
N GLN A 16 -4.24 -45.77 34.67
CA GLN A 16 -2.91 -45.51 34.10
C GLN A 16 -2.99 -44.89 32.70
N SER A 17 -3.89 -45.38 31.86
CA SER A 17 -4.15 -44.81 30.53
C SER A 17 -4.61 -43.35 30.62
N ILE A 18 -5.58 -43.04 31.49
CA ILE A 18 -6.05 -41.66 31.71
C ILE A 18 -4.91 -40.75 32.17
N LEU A 19 -4.09 -41.19 33.13
CA LEU A 19 -2.93 -40.41 33.60
C LEU A 19 -1.90 -40.19 32.49
N GLN A 20 -1.68 -41.18 31.62
CA GLN A 20 -0.77 -41.05 30.49
C GLN A 20 -1.31 -40.07 29.44
N THR A 21 -2.61 -40.13 29.12
CA THR A 21 -3.28 -39.18 28.22
C THR A 21 -3.24 -37.77 28.77
N LEU A 22 -3.45 -37.58 30.09
CA LEU A 22 -3.34 -36.26 30.73
C LEU A 22 -1.92 -35.69 30.65
N LYS A 23 -0.90 -36.53 30.86
CA LYS A 23 0.50 -36.14 30.70
C LYS A 23 0.81 -35.73 29.25
N GLN A 24 0.36 -36.52 28.27
CA GLN A 24 0.50 -36.21 26.85
C GLN A 24 -0.17 -34.88 26.50
N HIS A 25 -1.41 -34.65 26.94
CA HIS A 25 -2.10 -33.38 26.73
C HIS A 25 -1.33 -32.18 27.31
N ARG A 26 -0.78 -32.33 28.52
CA ARG A 26 0.02 -31.28 29.14
C ARG A 26 1.28 -30.98 28.33
N ASP A 27 2.00 -32.00 27.90
CA ASP A 27 3.24 -31.83 27.14
C ASP A 27 2.95 -31.25 25.73
N ASP A 28 1.84 -31.67 25.11
CA ASP A 28 1.31 -31.08 23.87
C ASP A 28 0.97 -29.59 24.05
N ASP A 29 0.29 -29.22 25.14
CA ASP A 29 -0.05 -27.82 25.40
C ASP A 29 1.18 -26.96 25.68
N VAL A 30 2.20 -27.50 26.35
CA VAL A 30 3.50 -26.84 26.52
C VAL A 30 4.18 -26.61 25.16
N SER A 31 4.22 -27.63 24.30
CA SER A 31 4.83 -27.51 22.96
C SER A 31 4.08 -26.49 22.08
N ARG A 32 2.73 -26.48 22.12
CA ARG A 32 1.90 -25.48 21.44
C ARG A 32 2.15 -24.08 21.97
N GLY A 33 2.25 -23.93 23.29
CA GLY A 33 2.58 -22.66 23.92
C GLY A 33 3.92 -22.12 23.45
N GLN A 34 4.94 -22.98 23.33
CA GLN A 34 6.24 -22.60 22.80
C GLN A 34 6.17 -22.22 21.31
N ALA A 35 5.42 -22.98 20.50
CA ALA A 35 5.22 -22.65 19.09
C ALA A 35 4.56 -21.28 18.92
N VAL A 36 3.54 -20.95 19.72
CA VAL A 36 2.88 -19.64 19.68
C VAL A 36 3.84 -18.51 20.07
N LYS A 37 4.69 -18.71 21.09
CA LYS A 37 5.73 -17.73 21.45
C LYS A 37 6.70 -17.46 20.30
N ASN A 38 7.16 -18.52 19.63
CA ASN A 38 8.08 -18.40 18.50
C ASN A 38 7.41 -17.71 17.30
N GLN A 39 6.16 -18.05 16.98
CA GLN A 39 5.38 -17.40 15.92
C GLN A 39 5.17 -15.90 16.20
N LYS A 40 4.87 -15.54 17.45
CA LYS A 40 4.75 -14.14 17.86
C LYS A 40 6.08 -13.39 17.67
N ALA A 41 7.19 -13.98 18.11
CA ALA A 41 8.51 -13.37 17.92
C ALA A 41 8.84 -13.15 16.43
N LEU A 42 8.54 -14.12 15.57
CA LEU A 42 8.72 -13.98 14.12
C LEU A 42 7.84 -12.88 13.52
N TRP A 43 6.58 -12.81 13.95
CA TRP A 43 5.64 -11.77 13.52
C TRP A 43 6.11 -10.37 13.93
N ASP A 44 6.50 -10.19 15.19
CA ASP A 44 6.99 -8.92 15.72
C ASP A 44 8.25 -8.46 14.97
N LYS A 45 9.17 -9.38 14.67
CA LYS A 45 10.37 -9.07 13.86
C LYS A 45 10.07 -8.75 12.41
N THR A 46 9.08 -9.40 11.82
CA THR A 46 8.63 -9.11 10.44
C THR A 46 7.97 -7.73 10.37
N LEU A 47 7.18 -7.35 11.38
CA LEU A 47 6.62 -6.00 11.50
C LEU A 47 7.71 -4.93 11.67
N GLU A 48 8.70 -5.19 12.52
CA GLU A 48 9.86 -4.30 12.70
C GLU A 48 10.57 -4.04 11.37
N MET A 49 10.89 -5.11 10.62
CA MET A 49 11.47 -5.00 9.27
C MET A 49 10.60 -4.14 8.34
N ARG A 50 9.28 -4.39 8.31
CA ARG A 50 8.35 -3.60 7.50
C ARG A 50 8.36 -2.12 7.89
N PHE A 51 8.43 -1.79 9.19
CA PHE A 51 8.47 -0.40 9.66
C PHE A 51 9.77 0.30 9.28
N LEU A 52 10.91 -0.39 9.36
CA LEU A 52 12.21 0.13 8.94
C LEU A 52 12.24 0.44 7.42
N LEU A 53 11.60 -0.41 6.61
CA LEU A 53 11.50 -0.22 5.17
C LEU A 53 10.61 0.97 4.76
N GLN A 54 9.70 1.45 5.62
CA GLN A 54 8.74 2.50 5.25
C GLN A 54 9.41 3.77 4.74
N LYS A 55 10.48 4.21 5.42
CA LYS A 55 11.18 5.43 5.03
C LYS A 55 11.83 5.25 3.67
N ALA A 56 12.58 4.16 3.47
CA ALA A 56 13.24 3.83 2.22
C ALA A 56 12.24 3.76 1.04
N PHE A 57 11.11 3.08 1.24
CA PHE A 57 10.01 3.01 0.27
C PHE A 57 9.42 4.39 -0.06
N SER A 58 9.13 5.21 0.95
CA SER A 58 8.58 6.56 0.71
C SER A 58 9.58 7.49 0.01
N THR A 59 10.89 7.30 0.24
CA THR A 59 11.94 8.10 -0.39
C THR A 59 12.28 7.62 -1.80
N SER A 60 12.12 6.34 -2.13
CA SER A 60 12.38 5.83 -3.47
C SER A 60 11.43 6.46 -4.50
N ASN A 61 10.19 6.78 -4.09
CA ASN A 61 9.23 7.52 -4.91
C ASN A 61 9.72 8.93 -5.34
N LYS A 62 10.81 9.46 -4.75
CA LYS A 62 11.39 10.75 -5.15
C LYS A 62 12.50 10.61 -6.19
N LEU A 63 13.03 9.41 -6.40
CA LEU A 63 14.15 9.19 -7.30
C LEU A 63 13.77 9.60 -8.73
N PRO A 64 14.68 10.26 -9.46
CA PRO A 64 14.47 10.61 -10.85
C PRO A 64 14.30 9.33 -11.68
N LYS A 65 13.40 9.42 -12.65
CA LYS A 65 13.13 8.39 -13.66
C LYS A 65 13.89 8.70 -14.94
N ASP A 66 13.98 7.73 -15.84
CA ASP A 66 14.54 7.98 -17.16
C ASP A 66 13.62 8.93 -17.97
N PRO A 67 14.19 9.92 -18.69
CA PRO A 67 15.61 10.11 -19.01
C PRO A 67 16.42 10.94 -18.00
N SER A 68 15.78 11.53 -16.97
CA SER A 68 16.44 12.41 -16.00
C SER A 68 17.49 11.66 -15.17
N LYS A 69 17.22 10.42 -14.76
CA LYS A 69 18.18 9.53 -14.10
C LYS A 69 19.48 9.41 -14.91
N SER A 70 19.36 8.99 -16.17
CA SER A 70 20.50 8.85 -17.09
C SER A 70 21.32 10.14 -17.21
N ARG A 71 20.66 11.32 -17.23
CA ARG A 71 21.36 12.61 -17.23
C ARG A 71 22.13 12.87 -15.95
N PHE A 72 21.55 12.60 -14.78
CA PHE A 72 22.25 12.74 -13.50
C PHE A 72 23.47 11.82 -13.40
N CYS A 73 23.33 10.54 -13.76
CA CYS A 73 24.44 9.60 -13.75
C CYS A 73 25.55 10.00 -14.74
N SER A 74 25.19 10.50 -15.93
CA SER A 74 26.19 10.97 -16.91
C SER A 74 26.93 12.23 -16.48
N HIS A 75 26.38 13.01 -15.55
CA HIS A 75 26.94 14.28 -15.10
C HIS A 75 27.88 14.11 -13.89
N ASP A 76 27.60 13.14 -13.03
CA ASP A 76 28.32 12.93 -11.77
C ASP A 76 28.51 11.44 -11.47
N GLN A 77 29.78 11.03 -11.38
CA GLN A 77 30.16 9.65 -11.11
C GLN A 77 29.79 9.19 -9.69
N GLU A 78 29.73 10.11 -8.72
CA GLU A 78 29.28 9.78 -7.36
C GLU A 78 27.80 9.38 -7.35
N ILE A 79 26.98 10.05 -8.17
CA ILE A 79 25.56 9.72 -8.34
C ILE A 79 25.42 8.35 -9.01
N GLU A 80 26.20 8.09 -10.07
CA GLU A 80 26.20 6.79 -10.74
C GLU A 80 26.55 5.66 -9.77
N GLN A 81 27.62 5.81 -8.97
CA GLN A 81 28.01 4.81 -7.98
C GLN A 81 26.94 4.63 -6.90
N ALA A 82 26.33 5.72 -6.40
CA ALA A 82 25.26 5.64 -5.41
C ALA A 82 24.03 4.87 -5.93
N TYR A 83 23.72 4.96 -7.23
CA TYR A 83 22.66 4.16 -7.86
C TYR A 83 22.99 2.67 -7.92
N ILE A 84 24.25 2.34 -8.23
CA ILE A 84 24.74 0.95 -8.26
C ILE A 84 24.64 0.38 -6.84
N ASP A 85 25.17 1.09 -5.84
CA ASP A 85 25.15 0.66 -4.44
C ASP A 85 23.71 0.48 -3.92
N LEU A 86 22.80 1.39 -4.29
CA LEU A 86 21.37 1.29 -3.96
C LEU A 86 20.74 0.04 -4.58
N LEU A 87 21.03 -0.24 -5.86
CA LEU A 87 20.50 -1.41 -6.57
C LEU A 87 21.01 -2.70 -5.93
N ASP A 88 22.31 -2.79 -5.67
CA ASP A 88 22.95 -3.95 -5.06
C ASP A 88 22.41 -4.21 -3.65
N SER A 89 22.31 -3.16 -2.82
CA SER A 89 21.74 -3.25 -1.48
C SER A 89 20.25 -3.67 -1.50
N SER A 90 19.49 -3.17 -2.48
CA SER A 90 18.08 -3.55 -2.66
C SER A 90 17.92 -5.01 -3.07
N LYS A 91 18.75 -5.48 -4.01
CA LYS A 91 18.80 -6.89 -4.46
C LYS A 91 19.21 -7.82 -3.32
N GLN A 92 20.23 -7.46 -2.56
CA GLN A 92 20.67 -8.22 -1.39
C GLN A 92 19.55 -8.31 -0.35
N THR A 93 18.91 -7.19 -0.04
CA THR A 93 17.79 -7.15 0.92
C THR A 93 16.64 -8.06 0.46
N LEU A 94 16.25 -7.96 -0.82
CA LEU A 94 15.23 -8.83 -1.41
C LEU A 94 15.65 -10.31 -1.31
N GLY A 95 16.89 -10.64 -1.66
CA GLY A 95 17.44 -12.00 -1.53
C GLY A 95 17.31 -12.55 -0.11
N CYS A 96 17.73 -11.78 0.91
CA CYS A 96 17.58 -12.17 2.31
C CYS A 96 16.12 -12.40 2.71
N MET A 97 15.19 -11.59 2.21
CA MET A 97 13.74 -11.77 2.47
C MET A 97 13.21 -13.05 1.82
N LEU A 98 13.62 -13.36 0.58
CA LEU A 98 13.23 -14.58 -0.11
C LEU A 98 13.81 -15.83 0.56
N ASP A 99 15.05 -15.79 1.02
CA ASP A 99 15.68 -16.91 1.72
C ASP A 99 15.05 -17.15 3.09
N LEU A 100 14.70 -16.10 3.82
CA LEU A 100 13.89 -16.22 5.04
C LEU A 100 12.54 -16.88 4.74
N GLN A 101 11.85 -16.47 3.68
CA GLN A 101 10.56 -17.05 3.30
C GLN A 101 10.69 -18.53 2.91
N LYS A 102 11.75 -18.91 2.18
CA LYS A 102 12.07 -20.32 1.86
C LYS A 102 12.30 -21.13 3.13
N ALA A 103 13.15 -20.64 4.04
CA ALA A 103 13.47 -21.32 5.29
C ALA A 103 12.21 -21.55 6.15
N LEU A 104 11.33 -20.55 6.25
CA LEU A 104 10.05 -20.67 6.97
C LEU A 104 9.11 -21.70 6.32
N LEU A 105 9.08 -21.76 4.99
CA LEU A 105 8.30 -22.74 4.23
C LEU A 105 8.81 -24.17 4.45
N GLU A 106 10.13 -24.37 4.36
CA GLU A 106 10.76 -25.69 4.48
C GLU A 106 10.65 -26.28 5.88
N GLN A 107 10.72 -25.43 6.91
CA GLN A 107 10.50 -25.82 8.29
C GLN A 107 9.04 -26.16 8.59
N ASN A 108 8.11 -25.68 7.78
CA ASN A 108 6.68 -25.92 7.96
C ASN A 108 6.23 -27.22 7.28
N GLN A 109 6.17 -28.30 8.08
CA GLN A 109 5.72 -29.61 7.60
C GLN A 109 4.30 -29.59 6.99
N ALA A 110 3.42 -28.68 7.45
CA ALA A 110 2.06 -28.55 6.90
C ALA A 110 2.02 -27.89 5.51
N ALA A 111 3.09 -27.18 5.12
CA ALA A 111 3.20 -26.56 3.80
C ALA A 111 3.81 -27.51 2.74
N LYS A 112 4.42 -28.63 3.15
CA LYS A 112 5.09 -29.60 2.26
C LYS A 112 4.15 -30.37 1.32
N GLY A 113 2.84 -30.36 1.60
CA GLY A 113 1.82 -31.02 0.76
C GLY A 113 1.39 -30.23 -0.50
N ALA A 114 1.84 -28.99 -0.66
CA ALA A 114 1.53 -28.17 -1.82
C ALA A 114 2.62 -28.35 -2.91
N ASN A 115 2.42 -29.35 -3.78
CA ASN A 115 3.10 -29.63 -5.05
C ASN A 115 4.37 -28.81 -5.36
N ASP A 116 5.53 -29.48 -5.32
CA ASP A 116 6.82 -29.03 -5.89
C ASP A 116 6.83 -28.94 -7.44
N THR A 117 5.67 -28.93 -8.09
CA THR A 117 5.58 -28.82 -9.56
C THR A 117 5.54 -27.36 -9.96
N LEU A 118 6.70 -26.70 -9.94
CA LEU A 118 6.87 -25.47 -10.70
C LEU A 118 7.16 -25.82 -12.17
N PRO A 119 6.58 -25.09 -13.15
CA PRO A 119 7.07 -25.13 -14.52
C PRO A 119 8.47 -24.52 -14.52
N ASP A 120 9.45 -25.33 -14.87
CA ASP A 120 10.83 -24.88 -15.09
C ASP A 120 10.87 -24.14 -16.43
N SER A 121 10.43 -22.88 -16.42
CA SER A 121 10.63 -21.99 -17.55
C SER A 121 12.07 -21.49 -17.51
N ASN A 122 12.90 -21.99 -18.44
CA ASN A 122 14.27 -21.55 -18.77
C ASN A 122 14.32 -20.10 -19.29
N GLU A 123 13.57 -19.19 -18.69
CA GLU A 123 13.65 -17.76 -18.95
C GLU A 123 14.62 -17.14 -17.94
N GLU A 124 15.45 -16.21 -18.41
CA GLU A 124 16.33 -15.39 -17.57
C GLU A 124 15.59 -14.98 -16.28
N SER A 125 16.01 -15.55 -15.16
CA SER A 125 15.28 -15.48 -13.89
C SER A 125 15.50 -14.10 -13.26
N ASP A 126 14.80 -13.08 -13.75
CA ASP A 126 14.73 -11.76 -13.13
C ASP A 126 14.27 -11.88 -11.66
N GLU A 127 14.65 -10.93 -10.81
CA GLU A 127 14.33 -10.95 -9.37
C GLU A 127 12.83 -11.12 -9.10
N TRP A 128 11.98 -10.52 -9.94
CA TRP A 128 10.53 -10.63 -9.85
C TRP A 128 10.00 -12.04 -10.15
N SER A 129 10.67 -12.79 -11.02
CA SER A 129 10.30 -14.18 -11.31
C SER A 129 10.49 -15.06 -10.05
N GLN A 130 11.56 -14.83 -9.28
CA GLN A 130 11.82 -15.57 -8.03
C GLN A 130 10.77 -15.26 -6.97
N VAL A 131 10.40 -13.97 -6.84
CA VAL A 131 9.31 -13.52 -5.97
C VAL A 131 8.01 -14.24 -6.34
N GLN A 132 7.66 -14.27 -7.63
CA GLN A 132 6.44 -14.88 -8.13
C GLN A 132 6.41 -16.41 -7.92
N LYS A 133 7.55 -17.08 -8.14
CA LYS A 133 7.71 -18.53 -7.89
C LYS A 133 7.41 -18.86 -6.43
N LEU A 134 7.99 -18.11 -5.49
CA LEU A 134 7.75 -18.31 -4.06
C LEU A 134 6.32 -17.96 -3.65
N HIS A 135 5.75 -16.87 -4.18
CA HIS A 135 4.36 -16.51 -3.94
C HIS A 135 3.39 -17.58 -4.43
N THR A 136 3.66 -18.19 -5.57
CA THR A 136 2.84 -19.27 -6.12
C THR A 136 2.94 -20.52 -5.24
N ARG A 137 4.15 -20.89 -4.81
CA ARG A 137 4.39 -22.02 -3.91
C ARG A 137 3.66 -21.89 -2.57
N ILE A 138 3.66 -20.71 -1.95
CA ILE A 138 3.01 -20.51 -0.64
C ILE A 138 1.48 -20.38 -0.73
N THR A 139 0.94 -20.00 -1.89
CA THR A 139 -0.48 -19.63 -2.04
C THR A 139 -1.46 -20.71 -1.58
N PRO A 140 -1.31 -22.00 -1.94
CA PRO A 140 -2.25 -23.04 -1.51
C PRO A 140 -2.29 -23.21 0.01
N PHE A 141 -1.10 -23.25 0.64
CA PHE A 141 -0.98 -23.35 2.09
C PHE A 141 -1.56 -22.11 2.80
N ARG A 142 -1.18 -20.90 2.35
CA ARG A 142 -1.66 -19.63 2.88
C ARG A 142 -3.19 -19.56 2.85
N ASN A 143 -3.81 -19.83 1.70
CA ASN A 143 -5.25 -19.74 1.54
C ASN A 143 -5.96 -20.76 2.46
N THR A 144 -5.48 -22.01 2.47
CA THR A 144 -6.06 -23.08 3.30
C THR A 144 -6.04 -22.74 4.79
N GLU A 145 -4.89 -22.29 5.31
CA GLU A 145 -4.79 -21.96 6.74
C GLU A 145 -5.51 -20.67 7.10
N ILE A 146 -5.47 -19.61 6.28
CA ILE A 146 -6.23 -18.38 6.53
C ILE A 146 -7.73 -18.69 6.64
N ASP A 147 -8.28 -19.46 5.70
CA ASP A 147 -9.71 -19.77 5.68
C ASP A 147 -10.10 -20.68 6.86
N LYS A 148 -9.22 -21.61 7.24
CA LYS A 148 -9.40 -22.45 8.43
C LYS A 148 -9.45 -21.60 9.71
N TRP A 149 -8.53 -20.65 9.87
CA TRP A 149 -8.52 -19.76 11.04
C TRP A 149 -9.69 -18.78 11.03
N GLN A 150 -10.10 -18.27 9.87
CA GLN A 150 -11.34 -17.50 9.73
C GLN A 150 -12.54 -18.29 10.28
N ARG A 151 -12.77 -19.52 9.80
CA ARG A 151 -13.90 -20.35 10.24
C ARG A 151 -13.84 -20.62 11.74
N LYS A 152 -12.66 -20.92 12.28
CA LYS A 152 -12.48 -21.17 13.72
C LYS A 152 -12.83 -19.94 14.56
N THR A 153 -12.41 -18.75 14.13
CA THR A 153 -12.72 -17.48 14.81
C THR A 153 -14.21 -17.15 14.74
N GLN A 154 -14.85 -17.40 13.60
CA GLN A 154 -16.30 -17.21 13.43
C GLN A 154 -17.12 -18.12 14.36
N VAL A 155 -16.75 -19.40 14.49
CA VAL A 155 -17.41 -20.36 15.38
C VAL A 155 -17.23 -19.95 16.86
N THR A 156 -16.04 -19.51 17.23
CA THR A 156 -15.70 -19.17 18.63
C THR A 156 -16.39 -17.88 19.11
N THR A 157 -16.59 -16.90 18.21
CA THR A 157 -17.15 -15.57 18.57
C THR A 157 -18.70 -15.58 18.64
N GLY A 158 -19.34 -16.66 18.16
CA GLY A 158 -20.79 -16.79 18.10
C GLY A 158 -21.41 -15.97 16.96
N ALA A 159 -22.21 -16.61 16.11
CA ALA A 159 -22.84 -15.98 14.94
C ALA A 159 -23.78 -14.78 15.28
N ALA A 160 -24.19 -14.64 16.55
CA ALA A 160 -25.09 -13.59 17.01
C ALA A 160 -24.43 -12.20 17.19
N ALA A 161 -23.12 -12.12 17.44
CA ALA A 161 -22.42 -10.85 17.70
C ALA A 161 -22.10 -10.05 16.42
N LEU A 162 -22.22 -10.66 15.23
CA LEU A 162 -21.71 -10.13 13.95
C LEU A 162 -22.81 -9.84 12.91
N LYS A 163 -24.07 -9.71 13.37
CA LYS A 163 -25.32 -9.73 12.58
C LYS A 163 -25.56 -8.54 11.60
N GLY A 164 -24.51 -7.87 11.12
CA GLY A 164 -24.63 -6.63 10.34
C GLY A 164 -24.28 -6.68 8.84
N LYS A 165 -23.59 -7.71 8.32
CA LYS A 165 -23.14 -7.76 6.90
C LYS A 165 -23.17 -9.19 6.33
N LEU A 166 -24.32 -9.60 5.78
CA LEU A 166 -24.69 -11.00 5.53
C LEU A 166 -24.01 -11.67 4.31
N HIS A 167 -23.45 -10.93 3.35
CA HIS A 167 -22.83 -11.52 2.15
C HIS A 167 -21.32 -11.74 2.24
N THR A 168 -20.59 -10.82 2.88
CA THR A 168 -19.14 -10.90 3.07
C THR A 168 -18.72 -11.91 4.15
N PHE A 169 -19.66 -12.44 4.93
CA PHE A 169 -19.36 -13.40 5.99
C PHE A 169 -19.36 -14.86 5.51
N ASN A 170 -20.11 -15.17 4.45
CA ASN A 170 -20.28 -16.53 3.91
C ASN A 170 -19.21 -16.91 2.88
N GLN A 171 -18.27 -16.02 2.56
CA GLN A 171 -17.18 -16.29 1.64
C GLN A 171 -15.87 -16.38 2.42
N ASN A 172 -15.01 -17.30 2.01
CA ASN A 172 -13.66 -17.39 2.57
C ASN A 172 -12.89 -16.09 2.24
N ILE A 173 -11.94 -15.71 3.10
CA ILE A 173 -11.08 -14.54 2.87
C ILE A 173 -10.32 -14.71 1.55
N SER A 174 -9.85 -15.93 1.25
CA SER A 174 -9.19 -16.22 -0.02
C SER A 174 -10.07 -15.91 -1.24
N ASP A 175 -11.35 -16.30 -1.20
CA ASP A 175 -12.34 -16.04 -2.27
C ASP A 175 -12.63 -14.54 -2.41
N GLN A 176 -12.72 -13.81 -1.30
CA GLN A 176 -12.91 -12.36 -1.31
C GLN A 176 -11.72 -11.65 -1.96
N VAL A 177 -10.49 -12.03 -1.55
CA VAL A 177 -9.26 -11.50 -2.15
C VAL A 177 -9.21 -11.83 -3.64
N ALA A 178 -9.50 -13.07 -4.04
CA ALA A 178 -9.55 -13.46 -5.45
C ALA A 178 -10.57 -12.64 -6.25
N GLY A 179 -11.74 -12.34 -5.66
CA GLY A 179 -12.76 -11.47 -6.24
C GLY A 179 -12.26 -10.04 -6.48
N TYR A 180 -11.58 -9.43 -5.49
CA TYR A 180 -10.97 -8.11 -5.65
C TYR A 180 -9.82 -8.11 -6.65
N MET A 181 -9.04 -9.19 -6.72
CA MET A 181 -7.91 -9.32 -7.64
C MET A 181 -8.33 -9.59 -9.09
N ARG A 182 -9.61 -9.85 -9.37
CA ARG A 182 -10.13 -10.00 -10.74
C ARG A 182 -10.12 -8.67 -11.51
N ASP A 183 -10.36 -7.55 -10.83
CA ASP A 183 -10.24 -6.19 -11.37
C ASP A 183 -9.56 -5.29 -10.32
N PRO A 184 -8.22 -5.34 -10.21
CA PRO A 184 -7.49 -4.59 -9.20
C PRO A 184 -7.33 -3.11 -9.59
N SER A 185 -7.74 -2.70 -10.79
CA SER A 185 -7.47 -1.35 -11.33
C SER A 185 -7.98 -0.25 -10.42
N ARG A 186 -9.14 -0.42 -9.78
CA ARG A 186 -9.67 0.58 -8.83
C ARG A 186 -8.82 0.73 -7.58
N MET A 187 -8.26 -0.37 -7.08
CA MET A 187 -7.38 -0.37 -5.90
C MET A 187 -6.02 0.21 -6.26
N ILE A 188 -5.44 -0.26 -7.35
CA ILE A 188 -4.16 0.21 -7.88
C ILE A 188 -4.20 1.72 -8.13
N ASN A 189 -5.25 2.24 -8.79
CA ASN A 189 -5.41 3.67 -9.03
C ASN A 189 -5.55 4.52 -7.75
N ARG A 190 -6.00 3.94 -6.63
CA ARG A 190 -6.02 4.63 -5.33
C ARG A 190 -4.64 4.68 -4.68
N MET A 191 -3.82 3.67 -4.94
CA MET A 191 -2.44 3.61 -4.44
C MET A 191 -1.52 4.53 -5.23
N TYR A 192 -1.82 4.88 -6.48
CA TYR A 192 -0.96 5.79 -7.22
C TYR A 192 -0.87 7.20 -6.62
N LEU A 193 0.37 7.64 -6.45
CA LEU A 193 0.68 9.01 -6.05
C LEU A 193 0.70 9.91 -7.28
N ARG A 194 0.34 11.18 -7.07
CA ARG A 194 0.58 12.20 -8.08
C ARG A 194 1.99 12.72 -7.92
N LYS A 195 2.69 12.93 -9.04
CA LYS A 195 4.05 13.50 -9.07
C LYS A 195 4.15 14.81 -8.28
N SER A 196 3.11 15.65 -8.38
CA SER A 196 2.98 16.91 -7.63
C SER A 196 2.95 16.78 -6.11
N ASP A 197 2.54 15.63 -5.57
CA ASP A 197 2.45 15.38 -4.12
C ASP A 197 3.79 14.87 -3.55
N VAL A 198 4.68 14.30 -4.38
CA VAL A 198 5.91 13.60 -3.95
C VAL A 198 7.19 14.42 -4.21
N GLY A 199 7.20 15.30 -5.22
CA GLY A 199 8.37 16.11 -5.57
C GLY A 199 9.51 15.27 -6.12
N VAL A 200 9.25 14.56 -7.22
CA VAL A 200 10.23 13.74 -7.95
C VAL A 200 11.35 14.63 -8.49
N PHE A 201 12.61 14.20 -8.32
CA PHE A 201 13.75 14.96 -8.82
C PHE A 201 13.78 14.99 -10.36
N GLY A 202 14.12 16.15 -10.92
CA GLY A 202 14.31 16.30 -12.37
C GLY A 202 13.04 16.21 -13.22
N GLU A 203 11.85 16.25 -12.61
CA GLU A 203 10.56 16.23 -13.33
C GLU A 203 9.67 17.46 -13.04
N GLY A 204 8.82 17.78 -14.01
CA GLY A 204 7.82 18.84 -13.91
C GLY A 204 6.59 18.45 -13.08
N LYS A 205 5.74 19.42 -12.78
CA LYS A 205 4.47 19.19 -12.07
C LYS A 205 3.44 18.56 -13.01
N ASP A 206 3.44 17.24 -13.08
CA ASP A 206 2.37 16.50 -13.72
C ASP A 206 1.18 16.27 -12.76
N VAL A 207 -0.03 16.30 -13.33
CA VAL A 207 -1.29 16.35 -12.57
C VAL A 207 -1.93 14.96 -12.40
N GLU A 208 -1.54 14.00 -13.24
CA GLU A 208 -2.09 12.64 -13.23
C GLU A 208 -1.28 11.68 -12.34
N GLY A 209 -1.93 10.60 -11.90
CA GLY A 209 -1.31 9.57 -11.06
C GLY A 209 -0.29 8.78 -11.87
N ASP A 210 0.90 8.58 -11.30
CA ASP A 210 2.00 7.89 -11.98
C ASP A 210 2.01 6.41 -11.58
N PRO A 211 1.95 5.46 -12.54
CA PRO A 211 1.96 4.04 -12.26
C PRO A 211 3.17 3.53 -11.47
N GLU A 212 4.31 4.21 -11.52
CA GLU A 212 5.50 3.79 -10.78
C GLU A 212 5.64 4.49 -9.42
N LEU A 213 4.71 5.37 -9.05
CA LEU A 213 4.68 6.00 -7.72
C LEU A 213 3.55 5.40 -6.88
N ILE A 214 3.91 4.64 -5.84
CA ILE A 214 2.95 3.87 -5.04
C ILE A 214 2.89 4.41 -3.61
N ASP A 215 1.67 4.59 -3.10
CA ASP A 215 1.34 4.88 -1.71
C ASP A 215 0.79 3.64 -1.02
N ASP A 216 1.56 3.09 -0.09
CA ASP A 216 1.13 1.99 0.78
C ASP A 216 0.80 2.46 2.20
N SER A 217 0.68 3.78 2.40
CA SER A 217 0.47 4.38 3.71
C SER A 217 -0.74 3.78 4.43
N GLU A 218 -1.84 3.51 3.75
CA GLU A 218 -3.03 2.94 4.39
C GLU A 218 -2.73 1.59 5.04
N PHE A 219 -2.00 0.72 4.34
CA PHE A 219 -1.58 -0.58 4.85
C PHE A 219 -0.56 -0.44 5.99
N TYR A 220 0.45 0.42 5.81
CA TYR A 220 1.43 0.73 6.86
C TYR A 220 0.78 1.19 8.17
N HIS A 221 -0.15 2.14 8.08
CA HIS A 221 -0.84 2.68 9.26
C HIS A 221 -1.71 1.63 9.95
N GLN A 222 -2.31 0.71 9.18
CA GLN A 222 -3.08 -0.39 9.75
C GLN A 222 -2.16 -1.35 10.53
N LEU A 223 -1.02 -1.75 9.96
CA LEU A 223 -0.03 -2.58 10.66
C LEU A 223 0.52 -1.91 11.92
N LEU A 224 0.83 -0.61 11.84
CA LEU A 224 1.32 0.15 12.99
C LEU A 224 0.27 0.26 14.09
N LYS A 225 -1.00 0.46 13.71
CA LYS A 225 -2.12 0.50 14.65
C LYS A 225 -2.24 -0.84 15.39
N GLU A 226 -2.29 -1.95 14.66
CA GLU A 226 -2.42 -3.29 15.25
C GLU A 226 -1.25 -3.61 16.17
N PHE A 227 -0.04 -3.22 15.77
CA PHE A 227 1.15 -3.35 16.61
C PHE A 227 1.01 -2.57 17.92
N LEU A 228 0.63 -1.29 17.87
CA LEU A 228 0.47 -0.46 19.07
C LEU A 228 -0.67 -0.97 19.98
N GLU A 229 -1.78 -1.42 19.40
CA GLU A 229 -2.88 -2.07 20.13
C GLU A 229 -2.43 -3.35 20.83
N SER A 230 -1.53 -4.12 20.22
CA SER A 230 -0.97 -5.33 20.82
C SER A 230 0.01 -5.05 21.97
N CYS A 231 0.64 -3.87 21.99
CA CYS A 231 1.58 -3.46 23.02
C CYS A 231 0.89 -2.80 24.22
N ASP A 232 -0.19 -2.05 23.99
CA ASP A 232 -0.81 -1.22 25.03
C ASP A 232 -2.35 -1.22 24.91
N SER A 233 -2.99 -2.04 25.73
CA SER A 233 -4.46 -2.21 25.75
C SER A 233 -5.21 -0.97 26.26
N GLY A 234 -4.52 0.03 26.83
CA GLY A 234 -5.13 1.21 27.46
C GLY A 234 -4.93 2.55 26.73
N ALA A 235 -3.95 2.69 25.83
CA ALA A 235 -3.52 4.00 25.28
C ALA A 235 -3.85 4.22 23.78
N SER A 236 -4.38 3.20 23.09
CA SER A 236 -4.44 3.13 21.61
C SER A 236 -5.27 4.22 20.92
N GLU A 237 -6.43 4.58 21.45
CA GLU A 237 -7.40 5.41 20.70
C GLU A 237 -6.88 6.84 20.45
N SER A 238 -6.21 7.44 21.44
CA SER A 238 -5.75 8.84 21.36
C SER A 238 -4.56 9.02 20.41
N ALA A 239 -3.62 8.06 20.40
CA ALA A 239 -2.49 8.03 19.48
C ALA A 239 -2.96 7.86 18.02
N PHE A 240 -3.99 7.03 17.80
CA PHE A 240 -4.58 6.81 16.48
C PHE A 240 -5.30 8.06 15.94
N TYR A 241 -6.10 8.75 16.77
CA TYR A 241 -6.73 10.01 16.37
C TYR A 241 -5.71 11.10 16.00
N ALA A 242 -4.53 11.11 16.65
CA ALA A 242 -3.44 12.01 16.32
C ALA A 242 -2.79 11.65 14.97
N LEU A 243 -2.58 10.37 14.68
CA LEU A 243 -2.02 9.89 13.41
C LEU A 243 -2.94 10.19 12.22
N ARG A 244 -4.25 9.96 12.40
CA ARG A 244 -5.26 10.24 11.37
C ARG A 244 -5.45 11.74 11.09
N LYS A 245 -5.13 12.61 12.07
CA LYS A 245 -5.06 14.07 11.87
C LYS A 245 -3.82 14.50 11.07
N LYS A 246 -2.72 13.74 11.12
CA LYS A 246 -1.51 13.97 10.32
C LYS A 246 -1.64 13.49 8.88
N GLN A 247 -2.61 12.64 8.56
CA GLN A 247 -2.96 12.37 7.18
C GLN A 247 -3.42 13.67 6.53
N ASN A 248 -2.64 14.15 5.56
CA ASN A 248 -3.03 15.26 4.70
C ASN A 248 -4.32 14.85 3.98
N LYS A 249 -5.48 15.24 4.54
CA LYS A 249 -6.74 15.14 3.82
C LYS A 249 -6.49 15.82 2.48
N LYS A 250 -6.68 15.10 1.36
CA LYS A 250 -6.64 15.64 0.01
C LYS A 250 -7.70 16.75 -0.06
N ARG A 251 -7.35 17.95 0.40
CA ARG A 251 -8.19 19.12 0.31
C ARG A 251 -8.26 19.41 -1.18
N LYS A 252 -9.47 19.40 -1.73
CA LYS A 252 -9.69 19.86 -3.10
C LYS A 252 -8.95 21.19 -3.24
N LEU A 253 -8.23 21.39 -4.34
CA LEU A 253 -7.55 22.64 -4.63
C LEU A 253 -8.62 23.72 -4.83
N VAL A 254 -9.08 24.30 -3.72
CA VAL A 254 -10.06 25.37 -3.71
C VAL A 254 -9.29 26.66 -3.98
N ASP A 255 -9.67 27.36 -5.04
CA ASP A 255 -9.13 28.67 -5.36
C ASP A 255 -9.46 29.66 -4.23
N ARG A 256 -8.52 29.82 -3.28
CA ARG A 256 -8.69 30.70 -2.10
C ARG A 256 -8.85 32.17 -2.51
N ARG A 257 -8.35 32.55 -3.69
CA ARG A 257 -8.49 33.89 -4.28
C ARG A 257 -9.87 34.11 -4.90
N ALA A 258 -10.61 33.05 -5.22
CA ALA A 258 -12.00 33.15 -5.65
C ALA A 258 -12.97 33.53 -4.51
N SER A 259 -12.53 33.40 -3.24
CA SER A 259 -13.32 33.88 -2.10
C SER A 259 -13.29 35.41 -2.02
N LYS A 260 -14.45 36.03 -1.74
CA LYS A 260 -14.63 37.49 -1.60
C LYS A 260 -14.16 38.33 -2.81
N SER A 261 -14.47 37.87 -4.03
CA SER A 261 -14.30 38.67 -5.26
C SER A 261 -12.88 39.15 -5.56
N ARG A 262 -11.85 38.46 -5.04
CA ARG A 262 -10.43 38.81 -5.31
C ARG A 262 -9.90 38.24 -6.63
N LYS A 263 -10.75 37.53 -7.38
CA LYS A 263 -10.48 37.01 -8.72
C LYS A 263 -11.71 37.29 -9.58
N ILE A 264 -11.47 37.84 -10.78
CA ILE A 264 -12.53 38.10 -11.77
C ILE A 264 -13.08 36.75 -12.23
N ARG A 265 -14.41 36.62 -12.19
CA ARG A 265 -15.13 35.46 -12.71
C ARG A 265 -15.98 35.92 -13.87
N TYR A 266 -15.83 35.24 -15.01
CA TYR A 266 -16.68 35.44 -16.17
C TYR A 266 -17.97 34.63 -16.01
N SER A 267 -18.83 35.11 -15.11
CA SER A 267 -20.18 34.57 -14.90
C SER A 267 -21.22 35.59 -15.34
N VAL A 268 -22.20 35.16 -16.13
CA VAL A 268 -23.31 36.03 -16.55
C VAL A 268 -24.17 36.33 -15.32
N HIS A 269 -24.37 37.61 -15.04
CA HIS A 269 -25.23 38.07 -13.95
C HIS A 269 -26.60 38.48 -14.54
N GLU A 270 -27.62 37.65 -14.37
CA GLU A 270 -28.95 37.84 -14.99
C GLU A 270 -29.59 39.20 -14.67
N LYS A 271 -29.41 39.72 -13.45
CA LYS A 271 -30.00 41.01 -13.03
C LYS A 271 -29.42 42.23 -13.75
N ILE A 272 -28.21 42.12 -14.29
CA ILE A 272 -27.55 43.21 -15.04
C ILE A 272 -27.45 42.90 -16.54
N ALA A 273 -27.87 41.70 -16.96
CA ALA A 273 -28.07 41.41 -18.36
C ALA A 273 -29.18 42.34 -18.88
N ASN A 274 -28.93 43.00 -20.01
CA ASN A 274 -29.84 44.00 -20.61
C ASN A 274 -30.08 45.25 -19.75
N PHE A 275 -29.16 45.60 -18.83
CA PHE A 275 -29.32 46.81 -18.00
C PHE A 275 -29.36 48.11 -18.80
N MET A 276 -28.58 48.22 -19.89
CA MET A 276 -28.59 49.37 -20.79
C MET A 276 -28.48 48.93 -22.25
N ALA A 277 -29.21 49.61 -23.13
CA ALA A 277 -29.03 49.47 -24.56
C ALA A 277 -27.73 50.17 -25.01
N PRO A 278 -27.00 49.63 -25.98
CA PRO A 278 -25.78 50.25 -26.48
C PRO A 278 -26.11 51.60 -27.15
N VAL A 279 -25.45 52.66 -26.68
CA VAL A 279 -25.53 53.99 -27.32
C VAL A 279 -24.36 54.09 -28.31
N PRO A 280 -24.62 54.32 -29.61
CA PRO A 280 -23.56 54.43 -30.59
C PRO A 280 -22.69 55.65 -30.27
N MET A 281 -21.40 55.40 -30.03
CA MET A 281 -20.42 56.47 -29.89
C MET A 281 -20.08 57.01 -31.28
N THR A 282 -20.31 58.29 -31.51
CA THR A 282 -19.82 58.98 -32.70
C THR A 282 -18.33 59.22 -32.54
N VAL A 283 -17.52 58.29 -33.04
CA VAL A 283 -16.07 58.43 -33.04
C VAL A 283 -15.69 59.53 -34.04
N PRO A 284 -14.90 60.55 -33.64
CA PRO A 284 -14.45 61.58 -34.56
C PRO A 284 -13.68 60.97 -35.74
N PRO A 285 -13.85 61.47 -36.98
CA PRO A 285 -13.17 60.92 -38.17
C PRO A 285 -11.64 60.92 -38.09
N MET A 286 -11.07 61.81 -37.26
CA MET A 286 -9.64 61.94 -37.01
C MET A 286 -9.09 60.98 -35.96
N ALA A 287 -9.93 60.21 -35.26
CA ALA A 287 -9.52 59.38 -34.13
C ALA A 287 -8.53 58.28 -34.53
N SER A 288 -8.74 57.63 -35.69
CA SER A 288 -7.82 56.60 -36.20
C SER A 288 -6.41 57.16 -36.40
N LYS A 289 -6.29 58.28 -37.11
CA LYS A 289 -5.00 58.97 -37.33
C LYS A 289 -4.37 59.44 -36.03
N LEU A 290 -5.17 59.85 -35.05
CA LEU A 290 -4.70 60.30 -33.74
C LEU A 290 -4.17 59.12 -32.91
N PHE A 291 -4.84 57.96 -32.91
CA PHE A 291 -4.38 56.76 -32.21
C PHE A 291 -3.14 56.14 -32.87
N GLU A 292 -3.01 56.20 -34.19
CA GLU A 292 -1.83 55.75 -34.93
C GLU A 292 -0.56 56.56 -34.59
N ASN A 293 -0.73 57.84 -34.27
CA ASN A 293 0.39 58.76 -34.00
C ASN A 293 0.56 59.13 -32.52
N LEU A 294 -0.21 58.51 -31.63
CA LEU A 294 -0.32 58.90 -30.21
C LEU A 294 1.03 58.85 -29.47
N PHE A 295 1.92 57.93 -29.87
CA PHE A 295 3.24 57.75 -29.28
C PHE A 295 4.38 57.73 -30.33
N GLY A 296 4.16 58.30 -31.51
CA GLY A 296 5.24 58.59 -32.46
C GLY A 296 5.82 57.39 -33.23
N THR A 297 5.01 56.41 -33.61
CA THR A 297 5.45 55.27 -34.48
C THR A 297 5.50 55.60 -35.98
N GLY A 298 5.54 56.88 -36.35
CA GLY A 298 5.64 57.32 -37.76
C GLY A 298 7.04 57.20 -38.38
N ASN A 299 8.09 56.89 -37.62
CA ASN A 299 9.48 56.83 -38.11
C ASN A 299 10.03 55.41 -38.36
N LEU A 300 9.17 54.41 -38.54
CA LEU A 300 9.58 53.10 -39.04
C LEU A 300 9.16 52.93 -40.51
N GLN A 301 9.43 53.93 -41.35
CA GLN A 301 9.44 53.75 -42.80
C GLN A 301 10.87 53.48 -43.28
N LYS A 302 11.13 52.20 -43.58
CA LYS A 302 12.04 51.69 -44.61
C LYS A 302 13.42 52.37 -44.72
N SER A 303 14.37 51.93 -43.91
CA SER A 303 15.76 51.83 -44.37
C SER A 303 15.87 50.63 -45.32
N ALA A 304 15.36 50.80 -46.54
CA ALA A 304 15.64 49.91 -47.65
C ALA A 304 16.97 50.34 -48.29
N ALA A 305 17.91 49.41 -48.30
CA ALA A 305 19.10 49.29 -49.15
C ALA A 305 19.43 50.48 -50.06
N VAL A 306 20.57 51.14 -49.78
CA VAL A 306 21.69 51.34 -50.72
C VAL A 306 22.97 51.18 -49.93
#